data_AF-A0AAQ3X0Z0-F1
#
_entry.id   AF-A0AAQ3X0Z0-F1
#
_cell.length_a   1.000
_cell.length_b   1.000
_cell.length_c   1.000
_cell.angle_alpha   90.00
_cell.angle_beta   90.00
_cell.angle_gamma   90.00
#
_symmetry.space_group_name_H-M   'P 1'
#
loop_
_entity.id
_entity.type
_entity.pdbx_description
1 polymer ?
#
loop_
_entity_poly.entity_id
_entity_poly.type
_entity_poly.pdbx_seq_one_letter_code
_entity_poly.pdbx_strand_id
1 'polypeptide(L)'
;MNFHVQIQTIHDVPITREYPDVFPDELPGMPPDRDIEFIIDLYPGTPPIAKRPYRMSSKELVELKEQLERLRRRRALSDPVLPHGEPLCSLYPRKMEV
;
A
#
# COMPACT_ATOMS: atom_id res chain seq x y z
N MET A 1 -3.43 -7.27 32.65
CA MET A 1 -3.17 -8.61 32.09
C MET A 1 -2.14 -8.43 31.00
N ASN A 2 -0.91 -8.91 31.21
CA ASN A 2 0.16 -8.79 30.23
C ASN A 2 0.02 -9.96 29.25
N PHE A 3 -0.44 -9.67 28.04
CA PHE A 3 -0.34 -10.62 26.94
C PHE A 3 1.12 -10.70 26.54
N HIS A 4 1.79 -11.75 27.01
CA HIS A 4 3.07 -12.14 26.45
C HIS A 4 2.78 -12.68 25.04
N VAL A 5 2.86 -11.80 24.04
CA VAL A 5 2.77 -12.19 22.63
C VAL A 5 4.04 -12.97 22.33
N GLN A 6 3.95 -14.30 22.43
CA GLN A 6 4.95 -15.19 21.83
C GLN A 6 4.92 -14.90 20.33
N ILE A 7 5.95 -14.22 19.83
CA ILE A 7 6.13 -14.02 18.38
C ILE A 7 6.54 -15.39 17.84
N GLN A 8 5.58 -16.23 17.47
CA GLN A 8 5.84 -17.43 16.70
C GLN A 8 6.37 -16.98 15.33
N THR A 9 7.50 -17.53 14.90
CA THR A 9 8.01 -17.23 13.57
C THR A 9 7.05 -17.83 12.54
N ILE A 10 6.93 -17.22 11.36
CA ILE A 10 6.02 -17.70 10.30
C ILE A 10 6.30 -19.18 9.98
N HIS A 11 7.55 -19.63 10.10
CA HIS A 11 7.99 -21.00 9.87
C HIS A 11 7.59 -22.01 10.97
N ASP A 12 7.08 -21.56 12.11
CA ASP A 12 6.59 -22.42 13.19
C ASP A 12 5.17 -22.94 12.94
N VAL A 13 4.45 -22.33 11.98
CA VAL A 13 3.12 -22.76 11.57
C VAL A 13 3.26 -23.87 10.52
N PRO A 14 2.70 -25.08 10.72
CA PRO A 14 2.88 -26.19 9.78
C PRO A 14 2.47 -25.87 8.34
N ILE A 15 1.41 -25.08 8.18
CA ILE A 15 0.86 -24.71 6.86
C ILE A 15 1.79 -23.84 6.03
N THR A 16 2.68 -23.06 6.65
CA THR A 16 3.59 -22.18 5.90
C THR A 16 4.74 -22.96 5.26
N ARG A 17 5.07 -24.14 5.80
CA ARG A 17 6.05 -25.06 5.21
C ARG A 17 5.50 -25.80 4.01
N GLU A 18 4.18 -26.00 3.97
CA GLU A 18 3.48 -26.65 2.84
C GLU A 18 3.34 -25.71 1.63
N TYR A 19 3.33 -24.39 1.86
CA TYR A 19 3.18 -23.36 0.81
C TYR A 19 4.30 -22.30 0.89
N PRO A 20 5.56 -22.69 0.63
CA PRO A 20 6.70 -21.78 0.69
C PRO A 20 6.66 -20.69 -0.40
N ASP A 21 5.93 -20.93 -1.47
CA ASP A 21 5.65 -20.03 -2.59
C ASP A 21 4.60 -18.96 -2.25
N VAL A 22 3.67 -19.25 -1.34
CA VAL A 22 2.61 -18.32 -0.90
C VAL A 22 3.12 -17.34 0.16
N PHE A 23 4.10 -17.74 0.96
CA PHE A 23 4.69 -16.93 2.03
C PHE A 23 6.20 -16.69 1.84
N PRO A 24 6.63 -16.05 0.73
CA PRO A 24 8.03 -15.74 0.53
C PRO A 24 8.49 -14.62 1.48
N ASP A 25 9.76 -14.64 1.88
CA ASP A 25 10.37 -13.59 2.72
C ASP A 25 10.31 -12.20 2.06
N GLU A 26 10.26 -12.17 0.72
CA GLU A 26 10.06 -10.97 -0.07
C GLU A 26 8.90 -11.14 -1.07
N LEU A 27 8.03 -10.12 -1.17
CA LEU A 27 6.89 -10.14 -2.08
C LEU A 27 7.36 -10.22 -3.56
N PRO A 28 6.70 -11.04 -4.41
CA PRO A 28 7.12 -11.32 -5.81
C PRO A 28 6.90 -10.16 -6.81
N GLY A 29 6.83 -8.91 -6.34
CA GLY A 29 6.62 -7.73 -7.19
C GLY A 29 5.14 -7.45 -7.47
N MET A 30 4.83 -6.98 -8.68
CA MET A 30 3.44 -6.76 -9.08
C MET A 30 2.73 -8.10 -9.27
N PRO A 31 1.45 -8.22 -8.85
CA PRO A 31 0.65 -9.38 -9.20
C PRO A 31 0.66 -9.60 -10.72
N PRO A 32 0.64 -10.86 -11.18
CA PRO A 32 0.53 -11.18 -12.59
C PRO A 32 -0.73 -10.55 -13.18
N ASP A 33 -0.69 -10.24 -14.48
CA ASP A 33 -1.86 -9.75 -15.21
C ASP A 33 -3.03 -10.71 -14.96
N ARG A 34 -4.10 -10.19 -14.39
CA ARG A 34 -5.33 -10.93 -14.13
C ARG A 34 -6.26 -10.69 -15.31
N ASP A 35 -6.91 -11.75 -15.79
CA ASP A 35 -7.94 -11.65 -16.84
C ASP A 35 -9.17 -10.82 -16.42
N ILE A 36 -9.27 -10.50 -15.12
CA ILE A 36 -10.37 -9.74 -14.53
C ILE A 36 -9.80 -8.41 -14.04
N GLU A 37 -10.26 -7.33 -14.66
CA GLU A 37 -10.01 -5.97 -14.21
C GLU A 37 -10.89 -5.66 -12.98
N PHE A 38 -10.27 -5.19 -11.90
CA PHE A 38 -10.99 -4.73 -10.72
C PHE A 38 -11.46 -3.30 -10.95
N ILE A 39 -12.74 -3.14 -11.31
CA ILE A 39 -13.38 -1.84 -11.42
C ILE A 39 -13.94 -1.45 -10.04
N ILE A 40 -13.60 -0.25 -9.58
CA ILE A 40 -14.21 0.34 -8.38
C ILE A 40 -15.42 1.13 -8.84
N ASP A 41 -16.61 0.54 -8.72
CA ASP A 41 -17.86 1.22 -9.04
C ASP A 41 -18.15 2.32 -8.01
N LEU A 42 -18.19 3.57 -8.48
CA LEU A 42 -18.60 4.72 -7.68
C LEU A 42 -20.00 5.14 -8.08
N TYR A 43 -20.81 5.52 -7.09
CA TYR A 43 -22.08 6.20 -7.41
C TYR A 43 -21.78 7.51 -8.14
N PRO A 44 -22.49 7.82 -9.24
CA PRO A 44 -22.27 9.04 -10.00
C PRO A 44 -22.45 10.26 -9.09
N GLY A 45 -21.45 11.15 -9.08
CA GLY A 45 -21.41 12.33 -8.20
C GLY A 45 -20.74 12.11 -6.84
N THR A 46 -20.15 10.94 -6.57
CA THR A 46 -19.34 10.72 -5.36
C THR A 46 -18.02 11.52 -5.47
N PRO A 47 -17.79 12.52 -4.60
CA PRO A 47 -16.53 13.26 -4.62
C PRO A 47 -15.38 12.39 -4.08
N PRO A 48 -14.13 12.61 -4.53
CA PRO A 48 -12.97 11.96 -3.93
C PRO A 48 -12.87 12.24 -2.43
N ILE A 49 -12.58 11.21 -1.64
CA ILE A 49 -12.41 11.35 -0.20
C ILE A 49 -10.99 11.84 0.09
N ALA A 50 -10.85 13.09 0.52
CA ALA A 50 -9.60 13.63 1.03
C ALA A 50 -9.65 13.74 2.57
N LYS A 51 -8.85 12.93 3.27
CA LYS A 51 -8.69 13.01 4.73
C LYS A 51 -7.32 13.59 5.07
N ARG A 52 -7.24 14.31 6.19
CA ARG A 52 -5.95 14.81 6.70
C ARG A 52 -5.07 13.60 7.08
N PRO A 53 -3.74 13.66 6.83
CA PRO A 53 -2.83 12.62 7.30
C PRO A 53 -2.94 12.44 8.81
N TYR A 54 -2.86 11.19 9.26
CA TYR A 54 -2.76 10.90 10.68
C TYR A 54 -1.46 11.46 11.26
N ARG A 55 -1.51 11.88 12.51
CA ARG A 55 -0.31 12.32 13.23
C ARG A 55 0.55 11.10 13.54
N MET A 56 1.80 11.13 13.09
CA MET A 56 2.84 10.14 13.37
C MET A 56 4.01 10.84 14.05
N SER A 57 4.71 10.13 14.93
CA SER A 57 5.96 10.57 15.54
C SER A 57 7.10 10.62 14.52
N SER A 58 8.19 11.33 14.85
CA SER A 58 9.34 11.44 13.94
C SER A 58 9.96 10.08 13.57
N LYS A 59 9.95 9.12 14.49
CA LYS A 59 10.47 7.77 14.24
C LYS A 59 9.62 7.01 13.22
N GLU A 60 8.29 7.05 13.39
CA GLU A 60 7.34 6.41 12.48
C GLU A 60 7.41 7.02 11.07
N LEU A 61 7.61 8.35 10.97
CA LEU A 61 7.76 9.02 9.67
C LEU A 61 9.03 8.60 8.93
N VAL A 62 10.13 8.38 9.64
CA VAL A 62 11.39 7.88 9.05
C VAL A 62 11.18 6.47 8.53
N GLU A 63 10.58 5.58 9.32
CA GLU A 63 10.29 4.22 8.91
C GLU A 63 9.34 4.16 7.71
N LEU A 64 8.28 4.99 7.72
CA LEU A 64 7.34 5.09 6.60
C LEU A 64 8.05 5.54 5.32
N LYS A 65 8.99 6.49 5.41
CA LYS A 65 9.77 6.95 4.26
C LYS A 65 10.66 5.85 3.71
N GLU A 66 11.34 5.10 4.57
CA GLU A 66 12.17 3.97 4.17
C GLU A 66 11.34 2.87 3.47
N GLN A 67 10.15 2.57 4.01
CA GLN A 67 9.20 1.64 3.40
C GLN A 67 8.73 2.10 2.03
N LEU A 68 8.41 3.39 1.87
CA LEU A 68 7.99 3.96 0.59
C LEU A 68 9.09 3.90 -0.46
N GLU A 69 10.32 4.25 -0.10
CA GLU A 69 11.48 4.16 -1.00
C GLU A 69 11.77 2.71 -1.39
N ARG A 70 11.67 1.77 -0.43
CA ARG A 70 11.79 0.33 -0.70
C ARG A 70 10.73 -0.15 -1.70
N LEU A 71 9.47 0.27 -1.55
CA LEU A 71 8.36 -0.10 -2.43
C LEU A 71 8.49 0.51 -3.84
N ARG A 72 8.94 1.76 -3.94
CA ARG A 72 9.21 2.43 -5.22
C ARG A 72 10.26 1.70 -6.06
N ARG A 73 11.36 1.29 -5.42
CA ARG A 73 12.43 0.52 -6.09
C ARG A 73 11.96 -0.83 -6.62
N ARG A 74 10.97 -1.44 -5.97
CA ARG A 74 10.39 -2.74 -6.35
C ARG A 74 9.35 -2.64 -7.49
N ARG A 75 9.12 -1.45 -8.09
CA ARG A 75 8.13 -1.20 -9.16
C ARG A 75 6.69 -1.67 -8.84
N ALA A 76 6.30 -1.69 -7.57
CA ALA A 76 4.92 -1.95 -7.16
C ALA A 76 4.00 -0.71 -7.28
N LEU A 77 4.60 0.45 -7.48
CA LEU A 77 3.92 1.73 -7.65
C LEU A 77 4.38 2.30 -9.00
N SER A 78 3.78 1.86 -10.09
CA SER A 78 3.71 2.74 -11.27
C SER A 78 2.86 3.94 -10.88
N ASP A 79 3.22 5.13 -11.36
CA ASP A 79 2.46 6.35 -11.06
C ASP A 79 0.95 6.09 -11.27
N PRO A 80 0.09 6.43 -10.29
CA PRO A 80 -1.34 6.19 -10.43
C PRO A 80 -1.87 7.09 -11.54
N VAL A 81 -2.04 6.52 -12.73
CA VAL A 81 -2.82 7.12 -13.81
C VAL A 81 -4.26 6.72 -13.56
N LEU A 82 -5.12 7.71 -13.27
CA LEU A 82 -6.56 7.48 -13.21
C LEU A 82 -7.06 7.03 -14.59
N PRO A 83 -8.18 6.28 -14.69
CA PRO A 83 -8.71 5.75 -15.95
C PRO A 83 -8.99 6.82 -17.04
N HIS A 84 -8.85 8.11 -16.74
CA HIS A 84 -9.05 9.22 -17.67
C HIS A 84 -7.77 10.04 -17.94
N GLY A 85 -6.58 9.49 -17.65
CA GLY A 85 -5.31 10.12 -18.02
C GLY A 85 -4.93 11.34 -17.18
N GLU A 86 -5.62 11.58 -16.07
CA GLU A 86 -5.29 12.66 -15.15
C GLU A 86 -4.32 12.16 -14.06
N PRO A 87 -3.17 12.83 -13.86
CA PRO A 87 -2.27 12.50 -12.76
C PRO A 87 -2.94 12.87 -11.43
N LEU A 88 -2.88 11.98 -10.43
CA LEU A 88 -3.41 12.17 -9.07
C LEU A 88 -3.03 13.53 -8.44
N CYS A 89 -1.90 14.12 -8.86
CA CYS A 89 -1.45 15.45 -8.46
C CYS A 89 -2.44 16.59 -8.79
N SER A 90 -3.35 16.46 -9.76
CA SER A 90 -4.34 17.48 -10.10
C SER A 90 -5.43 17.66 -9.03
N LEU A 91 -5.65 16.64 -8.20
CA LEU A 91 -6.70 16.61 -7.17
C LEU A 91 -6.23 17.11 -5.80
N TYR A 92 -4.92 17.38 -5.62
CA TYR A 92 -4.48 18.11 -4.45
C TYR A 92 -4.84 19.58 -4.64
N PRO A 93 -5.44 20.25 -3.63
CA PRO A 93 -5.64 21.69 -3.72
C PRO A 93 -4.28 22.34 -3.94
N ARG A 94 -4.11 23.03 -5.08
CA ARG A 94 -3.03 24.01 -5.26
C ARG A 94 -2.97 24.81 -3.97
N LYS A 95 -1.80 24.84 -3.32
CA LYS A 95 -1.58 25.86 -2.30
C LYS A 95 -1.89 27.20 -2.97
N MET A 96 -2.96 27.86 -2.53
CA MET A 96 -3.04 29.30 -2.65
C MET A 96 -1.97 29.83 -1.70
N GLU A 97 -0.80 30.13 -2.25
CA GLU A 97 0.15 31.01 -1.60
C GLU A 97 -0.55 32.36 -1.38
N VAL A 98 -0.45 32.86 -0.15
CA VAL A 98 -0.65 34.27 0.21
C VAL A 98 0.71 34.78 0.64
#